data_AF-A0A853ACH0-F1
#
_entry.id   AF-A0A853ACH0-F1
#
_cell.length_a   1.000
_cell.length_b   1.000
_cell.length_c   1.000
_cell.angle_alpha   90.00
_cell.angle_beta   90.00
_cell.angle_gamma   90.00
#
_symmetry.space_group_name_H-M   'P 1'
#
loop_
_entity.id
_entity.type
_entity.pdbx_description
1 polymer ?
#
loop_
_entity_poly.entity_id
_entity_poly.type
_entity_poly.pdbx_seq_one_letter_code
_entity_poly.pdbx_strand_id
1 'polypeptide(L)'
;MSEVKPHSGQEAPPPDVRTPAEIEADINRTRRRLAATLDELAVRVHPRTVVDDAKDRAREAVSRGVGRARTVVGEVGGRAREQVVDDYGGPRLERVVPLALVGLAVVTLLAVSAYRRRR
;
A
#
# COMPACT_ATOMS: atom_id res chain seq x y z
N MET A 1 -36.85 -16.59 -62.05
CA MET A 1 -37.40 -15.52 -61.20
C MET A 1 -37.64 -16.13 -59.83
N SER A 2 -36.69 -15.98 -58.89
CA SER A 2 -36.85 -16.51 -57.53
C SER A 2 -37.69 -15.53 -56.72
N GLU A 3 -38.87 -15.97 -56.29
CA GLU A 3 -39.64 -15.26 -55.28
C GLU A 3 -38.84 -15.19 -53.98
N VAL A 4 -38.38 -13.99 -53.67
CA VAL A 4 -37.83 -13.65 -52.37
C VAL A 4 -38.99 -13.62 -51.38
N LYS A 5 -39.08 -14.65 -50.53
CA LYS A 5 -39.96 -14.65 -49.37
C LYS A 5 -39.58 -13.47 -48.47
N PRO A 6 -40.52 -12.59 -48.07
CA PRO A 6 -40.23 -11.56 -47.09
C PRO A 6 -39.93 -12.23 -45.74
N HIS A 7 -38.75 -11.93 -45.19
CA HIS A 7 -38.38 -12.27 -43.83
C HIS A 7 -39.41 -11.67 -42.88
N SER A 8 -40.16 -12.53 -42.20
CA SER A 8 -41.04 -12.17 -41.09
C SER A 8 -40.23 -11.38 -40.07
N GLY A 9 -40.61 -10.12 -39.88
CA GLY A 9 -40.08 -9.27 -38.83
C GLY A 9 -40.20 -10.01 -37.49
N GLN A 10 -39.07 -10.37 -36.93
CA GLN A 10 -38.98 -10.77 -35.54
C GLN A 10 -39.23 -9.49 -34.74
N GLU A 11 -40.51 -9.28 -34.40
CA GLU A 11 -40.96 -8.24 -33.50
C GLU A 11 -40.18 -8.43 -32.20
N ALA A 12 -39.29 -7.48 -31.89
CA ALA A 12 -38.56 -7.48 -30.64
C ALA A 12 -39.57 -7.61 -29.50
N PRO A 13 -39.32 -8.44 -28.47
CA PRO A 13 -40.25 -8.61 -27.36
C PRO A 13 -40.63 -7.21 -26.85
N PRO A 14 -41.92 -6.97 -26.56
CA PRO A 14 -42.39 -5.66 -26.11
C PRO A 14 -41.49 -5.19 -24.96
N PRO A 15 -41.16 -3.89 -24.88
CA PRO A 15 -40.40 -3.39 -23.75
C PRO A 15 -41.11 -3.86 -22.49
N ASP A 16 -40.38 -4.57 -21.64
CA ASP A 16 -40.88 -5.14 -20.41
C ASP A 16 -41.21 -3.97 -19.47
N VAL A 17 -42.39 -3.37 -19.65
CA VAL A 17 -42.84 -2.19 -18.89
C VAL A 17 -43.21 -2.71 -17.51
N ARG A 18 -42.19 -2.76 -16.65
CA ARG A 18 -42.36 -3.15 -15.25
C ARG A 18 -43.39 -2.24 -14.60
N THR A 19 -44.36 -2.85 -13.94
CA THR A 19 -45.35 -2.13 -13.16
C THR A 19 -44.68 -1.49 -11.92
N PRO A 20 -45.22 -0.38 -11.39
CA PRO A 20 -44.68 0.25 -10.18
C PRO A 20 -44.51 -0.72 -9.00
N ALA A 21 -45.46 -1.65 -8.83
CA ALA A 21 -45.41 -2.67 -7.78
C ALA A 21 -44.24 -3.64 -7.95
N GLU A 22 -43.89 -4.01 -9.18
CA GLU A 22 -42.74 -4.87 -9.48
C GLU A 22 -41.42 -4.14 -9.22
N ILE A 23 -41.35 -2.84 -9.52
CA ILE A 23 -40.17 -2.00 -9.23
C ILE A 23 -39.95 -1.92 -7.71
N GLU A 24 -41.01 -1.68 -6.93
CA GLU A 24 -40.92 -1.66 -5.47
C GLU A 24 -40.49 -3.01 -4.88
N ALA A 25 -41.02 -4.11 -5.41
CA ALA A 25 -40.63 -5.45 -5.02
C ALA A 25 -39.14 -5.72 -5.30
N ASP A 26 -38.64 -5.26 -6.45
CA ASP A 26 -37.25 -5.42 -6.86
C ASP A 26 -36.28 -4.55 -6.04
N ILE A 27 -36.67 -3.31 -5.73
CA ILE A 27 -35.94 -2.43 -4.81
C ILE A 27 -35.81 -3.09 -3.43
N ASN A 28 -36.90 -3.62 -2.89
CA ASN A 28 -36.88 -4.29 -1.59
C ASN A 28 -36.03 -5.57 -1.60
N ARG A 29 -36.02 -6.30 -2.72
CA ARG A 29 -35.12 -7.46 -2.92
C ARG A 29 -33.65 -7.01 -2.91
N THR A 30 -33.34 -5.95 -3.65
CA THR A 30 -31.99 -5.40 -3.80
C THR A 30 -31.46 -4.85 -2.48
N ARG A 31 -32.28 -4.11 -1.72
CA ARG A 31 -31.93 -3.59 -0.39
C ARG A 31 -31.59 -4.70 0.59
N ARG A 32 -32.36 -5.79 0.62
CA ARG A 32 -32.08 -6.96 1.47
C ARG A 32 -30.75 -7.64 1.12
N ARG A 33 -30.46 -7.77 -0.19
CA ARG A 33 -29.19 -8.33 -0.66
C ARG A 33 -27.99 -7.46 -0.26
N LEU A 34 -28.11 -6.13 -0.43
CA LEU A 34 -27.07 -5.17 -0.03
C LEU A 34 -26.81 -5.19 1.48
N ALA A 35 -27.86 -5.23 2.31
CA ALA A 35 -27.72 -5.31 3.76
C ALA A 35 -26.94 -6.58 4.18
N ALA A 36 -27.26 -7.74 3.59
CA ALA A 36 -26.54 -8.98 3.87
C ALA A 36 -25.05 -8.90 3.47
N THR A 37 -24.75 -8.31 2.32
CA THR A 37 -23.37 -8.09 1.86
C THR A 37 -22.62 -7.07 2.73
N LEU A 38 -23.30 -6.02 3.21
CA LEU A 38 -22.70 -5.03 4.11
C LEU A 38 -22.38 -5.61 5.48
N ASP A 39 -23.25 -6.47 6.03
CA ASP A 39 -22.96 -7.19 7.28
C ASP A 39 -21.74 -8.11 7.13
N GLU A 40 -21.62 -8.82 6.00
CA GLU A 40 -20.45 -9.64 5.70
C GLU A 40 -19.16 -8.81 5.58
N LEU A 41 -19.24 -7.63 4.96
CA LEU A 41 -18.14 -6.65 4.88
C LEU A 41 -17.81 -6.04 6.25
N ALA A 42 -18.81 -5.75 7.09
CA ALA A 42 -18.61 -5.14 8.40
C ALA A 42 -17.81 -6.05 9.35
N VAL A 43 -17.98 -7.37 9.23
CA VAL A 43 -17.18 -8.35 9.99
C VAL A 43 -15.73 -8.40 9.48
N ARG A 44 -15.51 -8.37 8.16
CA ARG A 44 -14.17 -8.47 7.56
C ARG A 44 -13.32 -7.21 7.68
N VAL A 45 -13.93 -6.03 7.71
CA VAL A 45 -13.23 -4.73 7.71
C VAL A 45 -13.31 -4.06 9.08
N HIS A 46 -13.35 -4.86 10.16
CA HIS A 46 -13.39 -4.31 11.50
C HIS A 46 -12.20 -3.36 11.72
N PRO A 47 -12.40 -2.09 12.09
CA PRO A 47 -11.35 -1.07 12.02
C PRO A 47 -10.10 -1.45 12.80
N ARG A 48 -10.29 -2.10 13.96
CA ARG A 48 -9.20 -2.57 14.82
C ARG A 48 -8.35 -3.63 14.11
N THR A 49 -8.98 -4.61 13.48
CA THR A 49 -8.30 -5.69 12.77
C THR A 49 -7.49 -5.16 11.59
N VAL A 50 -8.05 -4.23 10.80
CA VAL A 50 -7.33 -3.64 9.65
C VAL A 50 -6.09 -2.86 10.11
N VAL A 51 -6.22 -2.10 11.20
CA VAL A 51 -5.11 -1.33 11.77
C VAL A 51 -4.04 -2.25 12.36
N ASP A 52 -4.44 -3.31 13.06
CA ASP A 52 -3.51 -4.28 13.65
C ASP A 52 -2.75 -5.05 12.56
N ASP A 53 -3.44 -5.49 11.50
CA ASP A 53 -2.83 -6.12 10.31
C ASP A 53 -1.80 -5.19 9.65
N ALA A 54 -2.14 -3.91 9.50
CA ALA A 54 -1.23 -2.92 8.92
C ALA A 54 0.00 -2.70 9.80
N LYS A 55 -0.18 -2.65 11.13
CA LYS A 55 0.89 -2.48 12.10
C LYS A 55 1.84 -3.67 12.13
N ASP A 56 1.32 -4.88 12.04
CA ASP A 56 2.13 -6.09 12.04
C ASP A 56 2.91 -6.24 10.73
N ARG A 57 2.30 -5.95 9.59
CA ARG A 57 3.03 -5.86 8.30
C ARG A 57 4.15 -4.82 8.35
N ALA A 58 3.93 -3.69 9.01
CA ALA A 58 4.94 -2.65 9.17
C ALA A 58 6.10 -3.11 10.07
N ARG A 59 5.81 -3.78 11.20
CA ARG A 59 6.84 -4.38 12.08
C ARG A 59 7.69 -5.40 11.34
N GLU A 60 7.05 -6.24 10.53
CA GLU A 60 7.71 -7.26 9.73
C GLU A 60 8.59 -6.66 8.63
N ALA A 61 8.15 -5.56 8.01
CA ALA A 61 8.97 -4.82 7.05
C ALA A 61 10.24 -4.24 7.70
N VAL A 62 10.12 -3.76 8.94
CA VAL A 62 11.25 -3.25 9.72
C VAL A 62 12.22 -4.39 10.09
N SER A 63 11.73 -5.53 10.58
CA SER A 63 12.60 -6.65 10.95
C SER A 63 13.39 -7.19 9.75
N ARG A 64 12.76 -7.28 8.57
CA ARG A 64 13.44 -7.62 7.30
C ARG A 64 14.48 -6.57 6.87
N GLY A 65 14.30 -5.31 7.25
CA GLY A 65 15.26 -4.22 7.00
C GLY A 65 16.47 -4.27 7.92
N VAL A 66 16.27 -4.58 9.21
CA VAL A 66 17.34 -4.60 10.22
C VAL A 66 18.43 -5.63 9.90
N GLY A 67 18.05 -6.81 9.41
CA GLY A 67 19.00 -7.86 9.03
C GLY A 67 19.97 -7.42 7.91
N ARG A 68 19.45 -6.72 6.90
CA ARG A 68 20.25 -6.17 5.78
C ARG A 68 21.00 -4.89 6.16
N ALA A 69 20.48 -4.11 7.09
CA ALA A 69 21.16 -2.89 7.56
C ALA A 69 22.48 -3.22 8.27
N ARG A 70 22.55 -4.30 9.06
CA ARG A 70 23.78 -4.68 9.76
C ARG A 70 24.95 -5.01 8.82
N THR A 71 24.68 -5.68 7.70
CA THR A 71 25.74 -6.05 6.75
C THR A 71 26.24 -4.83 5.97
N VAL A 72 25.33 -3.94 5.58
CA VAL A 72 25.68 -2.69 4.88
C VAL A 72 26.47 -1.73 5.76
N VAL A 73 26.16 -1.65 7.07
CA VAL A 73 26.91 -0.80 8.01
C VAL A 73 28.38 -1.23 8.12
N GLY A 74 28.67 -2.53 8.14
CA GLY A 74 30.05 -3.02 8.17
C GLY A 74 30.82 -2.65 6.90
N GLU A 75 30.18 -2.78 5.74
CA GLU A 75 30.77 -2.49 4.44
C GLU A 75 31.01 -0.99 4.21
N VAL A 76 30.06 -0.14 4.62
CA VAL A 76 30.18 1.32 4.54
C VAL A 76 31.17 1.84 5.59
N GLY A 77 31.20 1.26 6.79
CA GLY A 77 32.14 1.61 7.85
C GLY A 77 33.60 1.33 7.46
N GLY A 78 33.86 0.22 6.77
CA GLY A 78 35.18 -0.10 6.21
C GLY A 78 35.66 0.96 5.22
N ARG A 79 34.82 1.32 4.23
CA ARG A 79 35.15 2.34 3.22
C ARG A 79 35.26 3.75 3.80
N ALA A 80 34.47 4.09 4.81
CA ALA A 80 34.55 5.39 5.46
C ALA A 80 35.86 5.52 6.27
N ARG A 81 36.32 4.44 6.91
CA ARG A 81 37.59 4.42 7.63
C ARG A 81 38.77 4.66 6.68
N GLU A 82 38.76 4.06 5.48
CA GLU A 82 39.79 4.28 4.45
C GLU A 82 39.88 5.73 3.96
N GLN A 83 38.79 6.49 3.98
CA GLN A 83 38.79 7.90 3.53
C GLN A 83 39.16 8.90 4.63
N VAL A 84 39.11 8.48 5.89
CA VAL A 84 39.24 9.37 7.05
C VAL A 84 40.55 9.12 7.83
N VAL A 85 41.21 7.99 7.56
CA VAL A 85 42.48 7.59 8.16
C VAL A 85 43.65 7.98 7.23
N ASP A 86 44.77 8.43 7.79
CA ASP A 86 45.99 8.72 7.04
C ASP A 86 46.82 7.46 6.73
N ASP A 87 47.89 7.62 5.94
CA ASP A 87 48.77 6.52 5.52
C ASP A 87 49.47 5.80 6.69
N TYR A 88 49.40 6.35 7.90
CA TYR A 88 49.99 5.85 9.14
C TYR A 88 48.95 5.30 10.13
N GLY A 89 47.66 5.32 9.80
CA GLY A 89 46.59 4.80 10.65
C GLY A 89 45.94 5.82 11.60
N GLY A 90 46.32 7.10 11.53
CA GLY A 90 45.80 8.20 12.35
C GLY A 90 44.51 8.84 11.81
N PRO A 91 43.52 9.19 12.66
CA PRO A 91 42.34 9.94 12.23
C PRO A 91 42.72 11.37 11.81
N ARG A 92 42.47 11.76 10.56
CA ARG A 92 42.67 13.15 10.12
C ARG A 92 41.55 14.04 10.66
N LEU A 93 41.75 14.62 11.84
CA LEU A 93 40.75 15.42 12.57
C LEU A 93 40.10 16.53 11.71
N GLU A 94 40.86 17.15 10.81
CA GLU A 94 40.38 18.14 9.84
C GLU A 94 39.27 17.62 8.92
N ARG A 95 39.23 16.31 8.65
CA ARG A 95 38.23 15.65 7.81
C ARG A 95 37.18 14.90 8.63
N VAL A 96 37.58 14.33 9.78
CA VAL A 96 36.69 13.56 10.68
C VAL A 96 35.55 14.45 11.18
N VAL A 97 35.85 15.65 11.67
CA VAL A 97 34.87 16.54 12.30
C VAL A 97 33.74 16.93 11.34
N PRO A 98 33.99 17.48 10.14
CA PRO A 98 32.91 17.83 9.22
C PRO A 98 32.13 16.61 8.71
N LEU A 99 32.79 15.48 8.43
CA LEU A 99 32.10 14.25 8.02
C LEU A 99 31.20 13.69 9.12
N ALA A 100 31.66 13.72 10.38
CA ALA A 100 30.87 13.28 11.52
C ALA A 100 29.62 14.14 11.70
N LEU A 101 29.74 15.46 11.54
CA LEU A 101 28.61 16.39 11.61
C LEU A 101 27.58 16.14 10.50
N VAL A 102 28.04 15.97 9.25
CA VAL A 102 27.15 15.64 8.13
C VAL A 102 26.45 14.29 8.34
N GLY A 103 27.20 13.28 8.78
CA GLY A 103 26.63 11.98 9.12
C GLY A 103 25.56 12.09 10.20
N LEU A 104 25.81 12.84 11.27
CA LEU A 104 24.84 13.06 12.34
C LEU A 104 23.59 13.80 11.84
N ALA A 105 23.75 14.80 10.98
CA ALA A 105 22.64 15.56 10.41
C ALA A 105 21.75 14.68 9.51
N VAL A 106 22.35 13.81 8.69
CA VAL A 106 21.61 12.86 7.86
C VAL A 106 20.87 11.84 8.72
N VAL A 107 21.52 11.28 9.74
CA VAL A 107 20.90 10.30 10.64
C VAL A 107 19.72 10.92 11.40
N THR A 108 19.89 12.13 11.94
CA THR A 108 18.81 12.84 12.64
C THR A 108 17.65 13.19 11.69
N LEU A 109 17.94 13.64 10.46
CA LEU A 109 16.90 13.89 9.44
C LEU A 109 16.12 12.61 9.08
N LEU A 110 16.83 11.51 8.87
CA LEU A 110 16.20 10.21 8.57
C LEU A 110 15.35 9.73 9.75
N ALA A 111 15.83 9.86 10.99
CA ALA A 111 15.06 9.52 12.18
C ALA A 111 13.79 10.37 12.31
N VAL A 112 13.89 11.69 12.10
CA VAL A 112 12.74 12.61 12.16
C VAL A 112 11.76 12.35 11.02
N SER A 113 12.22 12.09 9.81
CA SER A 113 11.34 11.78 8.67
C SER A 113 10.60 10.45 8.86
N ALA A 114 11.28 9.44 9.41
CA ALA A 114 10.66 8.17 9.78
C ALA A 114 9.62 8.34 10.90
N TYR A 115 9.88 9.23 11.87
CA TYR A 115 8.93 9.54 12.93
C TYR A 115 7.71 10.31 12.42
N ARG A 116 7.90 11.31 11.54
CA ARG A 116 6.80 12.07 10.91
C ARG A 116 5.93 11.21 10.02
N ARG A 117 6.47 10.20 9.34
CA ARG A 117 5.69 9.28 8.49
C ARG A 117 4.82 8.32 9.29
N ARG A 118 5.06 8.18 10.59
CA ARG A 118 4.29 7.31 11.51
C ARG A 118 3.18 8.04 12.29
N ARG A 119 3.19 9.38 12.30
CA ARG A 119 2.07 10.20 12.81
C ARG A 119 1.14 10.53 11.66
#